data_AF-A0A9E7CYF2-F1
#
_entry.id   AF-A0A9E7CYF2-F1
#
_cell.length_a   1.000
_cell.length_b   1.000
_cell.length_c   1.000
_cell.angle_alpha   90.00
_cell.angle_beta   90.00
_cell.angle_gamma   90.00
#
_symmetry.space_group_name_H-M   'P 1'
#
loop_
_entity.id
_entity.type
_entity.pdbx_description
1 polymer ?
#
loop_
_entity_poly.entity_id
_entity_poly.type
_entity_poly.pdbx_seq_one_letter_code
_entity_poly.pdbx_strand_id
1 'polypeptide(L)'
;MKKILSISFFLVHSFIFSQMDYEFFPKIKYDLPSLTDYIVVEVDSLSQSELYIKTINWIKETYKNPDEVIKTTFENEKIRIEGYEEIIFSINSIGMIYNHHGTYVVEISFKDGKYKFDPISAKYYQEGSQFSSGGDVGISINDLSVYYNKKGKLRSMYKQGLPLITETFNTLNYRLYYYLSSKKDNEW
;
A
#
# COMPACT_ATOMS: atom_id res chain seq x y z
N MET A 1 23.29 -9.66 -45.41
CA MET A 1 22.53 -10.07 -44.21
C MET A 1 22.46 -8.87 -43.27
N LYS A 2 21.33 -8.14 -43.25
CA LYS A 2 21.15 -6.95 -42.41
C LYS A 2 20.77 -7.41 -41.01
N LYS A 3 21.64 -7.16 -40.02
CA LYS A 3 21.31 -7.36 -38.60
C LYS A 3 20.38 -6.21 -38.18
N ILE A 4 19.11 -6.52 -37.96
CA ILE A 4 18.15 -5.59 -37.36
C ILE A 4 18.45 -5.55 -35.87
N LEU A 5 18.89 -4.39 -35.38
CA LEU A 5 18.94 -4.07 -33.96
C LEU A 5 17.49 -3.92 -33.48
N SER A 6 16.97 -4.93 -32.77
CA SER A 6 15.73 -4.78 -32.01
C SER A 6 15.99 -3.89 -30.80
N ILE A 7 15.68 -2.61 -30.93
CA ILE A 7 15.54 -1.70 -29.80
C ILE A 7 14.22 -2.08 -29.11
N SER A 8 14.32 -2.79 -27.99
CA SER A 8 13.18 -3.01 -27.10
C SER A 8 12.87 -1.69 -26.40
N PHE A 9 11.72 -1.12 -26.73
CA PHE A 9 11.22 0.12 -26.16
C PHE A 9 10.59 -0.20 -24.79
N PHE A 10 11.39 -0.15 -23.73
CA PHE A 10 10.90 -0.13 -22.34
C PHE A 10 10.37 1.28 -22.01
N LEU A 11 9.19 1.60 -22.53
CA LEU A 11 8.23 2.48 -21.83
C LEU A 11 7.17 1.51 -21.34
N VAL A 12 6.86 1.42 -20.06
CA VAL A 12 6.04 2.35 -19.28
C VAL A 12 6.21 1.91 -17.83
N HIS A 13 6.40 2.82 -16.86
CA HIS A 13 5.93 2.69 -15.47
C HIS A 13 6.02 4.02 -14.68
N SER A 14 6.64 5.07 -15.21
CA SER A 14 6.88 6.32 -14.45
C SER A 14 5.75 7.36 -14.44
N PHE A 15 4.56 7.08 -15.00
CA PHE A 15 3.52 8.11 -15.17
C PHE A 15 2.57 8.32 -13.98
N ILE A 16 2.61 7.49 -12.94
CA ILE A 16 1.62 7.57 -11.85
C ILE A 16 1.94 8.72 -10.88
N PHE A 17 3.23 9.01 -10.64
CA PHE A 17 3.63 10.02 -9.66
C PHE A 17 3.43 11.47 -10.13
N SER A 18 3.37 11.75 -11.44
CA SER A 18 3.17 13.14 -11.92
C SER A 18 1.71 13.60 -11.92
N GLN A 19 0.75 12.72 -11.61
CA GLN A 19 -0.68 13.01 -11.62
C GLN A 19 -1.29 13.04 -10.21
N MET A 20 -0.47 12.99 -9.16
CA MET A 20 -0.94 13.16 -7.79
C MET A 20 -1.38 14.61 -7.60
N ASP A 21 -2.67 14.80 -7.31
CA ASP A 21 -3.20 16.12 -6.92
C ASP A 21 -2.45 16.60 -5.68
N TYR A 22 -1.57 17.58 -5.91
CA TYR A 22 -0.65 18.13 -4.92
C TYR A 22 -1.37 18.79 -3.74
N GLU A 23 -2.62 19.22 -3.92
CA GLU A 23 -3.40 19.86 -2.84
C GLU A 23 -4.17 18.84 -2.00
N PHE A 24 -4.63 17.74 -2.61
CA PHE A 24 -5.47 16.75 -1.95
C PHE A 24 -4.67 15.61 -1.29
N PHE A 25 -3.62 15.10 -1.95
CA PHE A 25 -2.84 13.97 -1.44
C PHE A 25 -2.25 14.19 -0.03
N PRO A 26 -1.77 15.39 0.35
CA PRO A 26 -1.28 15.62 1.70
C PRO A 26 -2.31 15.41 2.82
N LYS A 27 -3.61 15.43 2.52
CA LYS A 27 -4.69 15.26 3.51
C LYS A 27 -5.10 13.81 3.73
N ILE A 28 -4.69 12.91 2.83
CA ILE A 28 -5.10 11.49 2.83
C ILE A 28 -3.90 10.54 2.90
N LYS A 29 -2.77 11.03 3.40
CA LYS A 29 -1.55 10.25 3.58
C LYS A 29 -1.20 10.10 5.06
N TYR A 30 -0.52 9.01 5.38
CA TYR A 30 0.22 8.83 6.61
C TYR A 30 1.55 9.59 6.51
N ASP A 31 1.86 10.34 7.56
CA ASP A 31 3.18 10.90 7.78
C ASP A 31 3.81 10.20 8.98
N LEU A 32 5.11 9.92 8.91
CA LEU A 32 5.83 9.41 10.07
C LEU A 32 5.84 10.47 11.18
N PRO A 33 5.56 10.09 12.45
CA PRO A 33 5.48 8.73 12.97
C PRO A 33 4.05 8.12 13.11
N SER A 34 3.00 8.67 12.47
CA SER A 34 1.61 8.21 12.64
C SER A 34 1.20 7.19 11.56
N LEU A 35 1.73 5.97 11.63
CA LEU A 35 1.29 4.84 10.79
C LEU A 35 0.12 4.03 11.35
N THR A 36 -0.17 4.24 12.64
CA THR A 36 -1.09 3.41 13.45
C THR A 36 -2.55 3.80 13.28
N ASP A 37 -2.78 5.04 12.87
CA ASP A 37 -4.11 5.61 12.81
C ASP A 37 -4.79 5.21 11.51
N TYR A 38 -6.10 5.41 11.43
CA TYR A 38 -6.81 5.31 10.17
C TYR A 38 -6.93 6.69 9.52
N ILE A 39 -7.12 6.71 8.21
CA ILE A 39 -7.44 7.93 7.46
C ILE A 39 -8.89 7.87 7.03
N VAL A 40 -9.62 8.97 7.24
CA VAL A 40 -10.95 9.17 6.65
C VAL A 40 -10.78 9.98 5.38
N VAL A 41 -11.30 9.47 4.27
CA VAL A 41 -11.22 10.10 2.95
C VAL A 41 -12.63 10.41 2.48
N GLU A 42 -12.88 11.70 2.23
CA GLU A 42 -14.15 12.20 1.70
C GLU A 42 -14.18 12.04 0.17
N VAL A 43 -15.31 11.54 -0.33
CA VAL A 43 -15.68 11.27 -1.74
C VAL A 43 -17.18 11.59 -1.88
N ASP A 44 -17.54 12.85 -1.59
CA ASP A 44 -18.90 13.36 -1.34
C ASP A 44 -19.96 13.01 -2.40
N SER A 45 -19.54 12.61 -3.60
CA SER A 45 -20.44 12.25 -4.71
C SER A 45 -21.00 10.83 -4.67
N LEU A 46 -20.56 9.98 -3.74
CA LEU A 46 -20.92 8.54 -3.71
C LEU A 46 -21.64 8.15 -2.42
N SER A 47 -22.71 7.36 -2.55
CA SER A 47 -23.35 6.67 -1.42
C SER A 47 -22.48 5.54 -0.88
N GLN A 48 -22.79 5.08 0.34
CA GLN A 48 -22.11 3.95 0.99
C GLN A 48 -22.08 2.70 0.11
N SER A 49 -23.19 2.35 -0.54
CA SER A 49 -23.26 1.17 -1.41
C SER A 49 -22.45 1.34 -2.70
N GLU A 50 -22.45 2.53 -3.30
CA GLU A 50 -21.61 2.82 -4.47
C GLU A 50 -20.12 2.75 -4.14
N LEU A 51 -19.71 3.28 -2.98
CA LEU A 51 -18.34 3.16 -2.49
C LEU A 51 -17.92 1.70 -2.31
N TYR A 52 -18.78 0.89 -1.67
CA TYR A 52 -18.53 -0.53 -1.49
C TYR A 52 -18.37 -1.27 -2.84
N ILE A 53 -19.33 -1.10 -3.75
CA ILE A 53 -19.32 -1.76 -5.06
C ILE A 53 -18.11 -1.31 -5.89
N LYS A 54 -17.83 -0.01 -5.94
CA LYS A 54 -16.68 0.52 -6.68
C LYS A 54 -15.35 0.05 -6.08
N THR A 55 -15.25 -0.06 -4.75
CA THR A 55 -14.05 -0.61 -4.11
C THR A 55 -13.83 -2.07 -4.46
N ILE A 56 -14.88 -2.90 -4.48
CA ILE A 56 -14.78 -4.29 -4.98
C ILE A 56 -14.29 -4.32 -6.43
N ASN A 57 -14.82 -3.45 -7.29
CA ASN A 57 -14.38 -3.38 -8.69
C ASN A 57 -12.92 -2.94 -8.81
N TRP A 58 -12.49 -1.96 -8.02
CA TRP A 58 -11.10 -1.55 -7.95
C TRP A 58 -10.18 -2.71 -7.53
N ILE A 59 -10.57 -3.51 -6.54
CA ILE A 59 -9.82 -4.70 -6.13
C ILE A 59 -9.70 -5.69 -7.30
N LYS A 60 -10.81 -5.95 -8.00
CA LYS A 60 -10.83 -6.85 -9.18
C LYS A 60 -9.95 -6.36 -10.33
N GLU A 61 -9.86 -5.05 -10.53
CA GLU A 61 -9.03 -4.43 -11.57
C GLU A 61 -7.55 -4.32 -11.14
N THR A 62 -7.28 -4.22 -9.84
CA THR A 62 -5.93 -3.97 -9.30
C THR A 62 -5.14 -5.25 -9.08
N TYR A 63 -5.80 -6.32 -8.62
CA TYR A 63 -5.12 -7.55 -8.23
C TYR A 63 -5.36 -8.67 -9.23
N LYS A 64 -4.29 -9.43 -9.53
CA LYS A 64 -4.35 -10.57 -10.45
C LYS A 64 -5.32 -11.67 -9.98
N ASN A 65 -5.35 -11.93 -8.67
CA ASN A 65 -6.18 -12.94 -8.03
C ASN A 65 -7.05 -12.27 -6.94
N PRO A 66 -8.11 -11.53 -7.32
CA PRO A 66 -8.85 -10.70 -6.37
C PRO A 66 -9.56 -11.50 -5.27
N ASP A 67 -10.01 -12.73 -5.58
CA ASP A 67 -10.66 -13.60 -4.60
C ASP A 67 -9.70 -14.10 -3.51
N GLU A 68 -8.40 -14.19 -3.80
CA GLU A 68 -7.38 -14.51 -2.79
C GLU A 68 -7.03 -13.30 -1.93
N VAL A 69 -7.15 -12.10 -2.49
CA VAL A 69 -6.84 -10.82 -1.82
C VAL A 69 -7.94 -10.43 -0.86
N ILE A 70 -9.22 -10.62 -1.23
CA ILE A 70 -10.35 -10.35 -0.34
C ILE A 70 -10.41 -11.41 0.75
N LYS A 71 -10.18 -11.01 2.00
CA LYS A 71 -10.23 -11.91 3.16
C LYS A 71 -11.58 -11.91 3.85
N THR A 72 -12.27 -10.78 3.84
CA THR A 72 -13.58 -10.65 4.47
C THR A 72 -14.37 -9.49 3.85
N THR A 73 -15.67 -9.67 3.71
CA THR A 73 -16.61 -8.62 3.36
C THR A 73 -17.76 -8.58 4.35
N PHE A 74 -18.23 -7.37 4.63
CA PHE A 74 -19.53 -7.11 5.25
C PHE A 74 -20.22 -6.17 4.29
N GLU A 75 -21.30 -6.64 3.66
CA GLU A 75 -21.93 -5.96 2.53
C GLU A 75 -22.26 -4.50 2.87
N ASN A 76 -21.84 -3.57 2.01
CA ASN A 76 -21.93 -2.13 2.18
C ASN A 76 -21.17 -1.54 3.39
N GLU A 77 -20.70 -2.32 4.35
CA GLU A 77 -20.06 -1.82 5.57
C GLU A 77 -18.54 -1.75 5.44
N LYS A 78 -17.90 -2.86 5.06
CA LYS A 78 -16.44 -2.93 4.99
C LYS A 78 -15.89 -4.09 4.17
N ILE A 79 -14.66 -3.93 3.72
CA ILE A 79 -13.87 -4.93 3.01
C ILE A 79 -12.50 -5.02 3.68
N ARG A 80 -12.03 -6.24 3.94
CA ARG A 80 -10.67 -6.52 4.38
C ARG A 80 -9.90 -7.22 3.27
N ILE A 81 -8.75 -6.67 2.93
CA ILE A 81 -7.85 -7.25 1.93
C ILE A 81 -6.49 -7.57 2.52
N GLU A 82 -5.84 -8.60 1.97
CA GLU A 82 -4.43 -8.87 2.17
C GLU A 82 -3.72 -8.80 0.82
N GLY A 83 -2.87 -7.79 0.65
CA GLY A 83 -2.08 -7.61 -0.57
C GLY A 83 -0.64 -8.08 -0.40
N TYR A 84 0.08 -8.14 -1.52
CA TYR A 84 1.49 -8.51 -1.59
C TYR A 84 2.29 -7.37 -2.24
N GLU A 85 3.50 -7.13 -1.74
CA GLU A 85 4.49 -6.26 -2.38
C GLU A 85 5.81 -7.01 -2.56
N GLU A 86 6.46 -6.82 -3.70
CA GLU A 86 7.80 -7.35 -3.97
C GLU A 86 8.86 -6.71 -3.06
N ILE A 87 8.64 -5.46 -2.65
CA ILE A 87 9.48 -4.76 -1.68
C ILE A 87 8.57 -4.01 -0.70
N ILE A 88 8.29 -4.63 0.44
CA ILE A 88 7.47 -4.05 1.51
C ILE A 88 8.32 -3.44 2.62
N PHE A 89 9.52 -3.99 2.83
CA PHE A 89 10.41 -3.53 3.89
C PHE A 89 11.87 -3.73 3.51
N SER A 90 12.71 -2.78 3.91
CA SER A 90 14.15 -2.84 3.68
C SER A 90 14.92 -2.69 4.98
N ILE A 91 15.92 -3.55 5.18
CA ILE A 91 16.80 -3.54 6.34
C ILE A 91 18.21 -3.17 5.88
N ASN A 92 18.79 -2.16 6.50
CA ASN A 92 20.20 -1.84 6.33
C ASN A 92 21.04 -2.57 7.38
N SER A 93 21.98 -3.40 6.93
CA SER A 93 22.92 -4.09 7.79
C SER A 93 24.33 -3.99 7.20
N ILE A 94 25.27 -3.50 8.01
CA ILE A 94 26.70 -3.38 7.66
C ILE A 94 26.90 -2.63 6.30
N GLY A 95 26.09 -1.60 6.07
CA GLY A 95 26.18 -0.76 4.85
C GLY A 95 25.54 -1.36 3.60
N MET A 96 24.97 -2.57 3.68
CA MET A 96 24.18 -3.19 2.61
C MET A 96 22.68 -3.03 2.90
N ILE A 97 21.88 -2.85 1.84
CA ILE A 97 20.42 -2.79 1.91
C ILE A 97 19.86 -4.13 1.45
N TYR A 98 19.06 -4.75 2.32
CA TYR A 98 18.34 -5.98 2.04
C TYR A 98 16.87 -5.65 1.86
N ASN A 99 16.33 -6.01 0.69
CA ASN A 99 14.95 -5.79 0.32
C ASN A 99 14.14 -7.06 0.55
N HIS A 100 12.99 -6.92 1.19
CA HIS A 100 12.13 -8.04 1.51
C HIS A 100 10.75 -7.83 0.88
N HIS A 101 10.25 -8.87 0.23
CA HIS A 101 8.85 -8.97 -0.16
C HIS A 101 7.99 -9.32 1.06
N GLY A 102 6.68 -9.15 0.93
CA GLY A 102 5.76 -9.59 1.96
C GLY A 102 4.34 -9.14 1.74
N THR A 103 3.55 -9.17 2.80
CA THR A 103 2.11 -8.93 2.75
C THR A 103 1.68 -7.81 3.68
N TYR A 104 0.59 -7.16 3.32
CA TYR A 104 -0.09 -6.17 4.16
C TYR A 104 -1.56 -6.50 4.28
N VAL A 105 -2.18 -6.11 5.39
CA VAL A 105 -3.62 -6.20 5.60
C VAL A 105 -4.17 -4.79 5.82
N VAL A 106 -5.18 -4.42 5.05
CA VAL A 106 -5.94 -3.18 5.26
C VAL A 106 -7.43 -3.47 5.36
N GLU A 107 -8.12 -2.70 6.18
CA GLU A 107 -9.58 -2.67 6.27
C GLU A 107 -10.08 -1.34 5.71
N ILE A 108 -11.08 -1.42 4.82
CA ILE A 108 -11.73 -0.26 4.22
C ILE A 108 -13.18 -0.29 4.67
N SER A 109 -13.63 0.71 5.41
CA SER A 109 -15.02 0.82 5.89
C SER A 109 -15.72 2.00 5.25
N PHE A 110 -17.03 1.90 5.03
CA PHE A 110 -17.79 2.86 4.22
C PHE A 110 -18.88 3.57 5.04
N LYS A 111 -19.09 4.84 4.70
CA LYS A 111 -20.27 5.64 5.04
C LYS A 111 -20.63 6.49 3.84
N ASP A 112 -21.81 7.09 3.82
CA ASP A 112 -22.17 8.02 2.74
C ASP A 112 -21.12 9.14 2.61
N GLY A 113 -20.68 9.35 1.38
CA GLY A 113 -19.70 10.36 1.02
C GLY A 113 -18.27 10.08 1.47
N LYS A 114 -17.95 8.95 2.13
CA LYS A 114 -16.58 8.70 2.61
C LYS A 114 -16.23 7.27 2.94
N TYR A 115 -14.93 7.01 2.98
CA TYR A 115 -14.40 5.76 3.48
C TYR A 115 -13.31 5.97 4.53
N LYS A 116 -13.16 4.98 5.40
CA LYS A 116 -12.06 4.86 6.36
C LYS A 116 -11.07 3.85 5.80
N PHE A 117 -9.80 4.24 5.66
CA PHE A 117 -8.69 3.38 5.28
C PHE A 117 -7.85 3.05 6.52
N ASP A 118 -7.72 1.77 6.86
CA ASP A 118 -7.20 1.33 8.16
C ASP A 118 -6.14 0.23 7.98
N PRO A 119 -4.83 0.56 8.08
CA PRO A 119 -3.75 -0.41 8.09
C PRO A 119 -3.81 -1.32 9.32
N ILE A 120 -4.01 -2.62 9.11
CA ILE A 120 -4.17 -3.59 10.22
C ILE A 120 -2.86 -4.26 10.59
N SER A 121 -2.10 -4.71 9.59
CA SER A 121 -0.81 -5.36 9.81
C SER A 121 0.03 -5.38 8.54
N ALA A 122 1.33 -5.59 8.68
CA ALA A 122 2.20 -5.93 7.57
C ALA A 122 3.28 -6.90 8.03
N LYS A 123 3.78 -7.71 7.10
CA LYS A 123 4.84 -8.70 7.33
C LYS A 123 5.79 -8.69 6.15
N TYR A 124 7.06 -8.94 6.41
CA TYR A 124 8.03 -9.25 5.37
C TYR A 124 8.54 -10.68 5.53
N TYR A 125 8.90 -11.32 4.42
CA TYR A 125 9.52 -12.64 4.46
C TYR A 125 11.02 -12.51 4.67
N GLN A 126 11.52 -13.15 5.72
CA GLN A 126 12.95 -13.30 5.97
C GLN A 126 13.40 -14.62 5.38
N GLU A 127 14.34 -14.58 4.43
CA GLU A 127 14.96 -15.79 3.92
C GLU A 127 15.75 -16.51 5.03
N GLY A 128 15.72 -17.84 4.99
CA GLY A 128 16.51 -18.67 5.88
C GLY A 128 18.00 -18.50 5.64
N SER A 129 18.78 -18.70 6.70
CA SER A 129 20.23 -18.72 6.67
C SER A 129 20.76 -19.99 7.30
N GLN A 130 22.07 -20.19 7.26
CA GLN A 130 22.72 -21.26 8.03
C GLN A 130 22.52 -21.14 9.56
N PHE A 131 22.05 -19.99 10.04
CA PHE A 131 21.84 -19.71 11.47
C PHE A 131 20.37 -19.63 11.88
N SER A 132 19.44 -19.56 10.93
CA SER A 132 18.02 -19.33 11.22
C SER A 132 17.12 -19.86 10.12
N SER A 133 15.99 -20.47 10.49
CA SER A 133 14.91 -20.77 9.54
C SER A 133 14.34 -19.48 8.96
N GLY A 134 13.90 -19.54 7.70
CA GLY A 134 13.14 -18.45 7.08
C GLY A 134 11.70 -18.41 7.57
N GLY A 135 11.02 -17.29 7.33
CA GLY A 135 9.63 -17.13 7.71
C GLY A 135 9.16 -15.68 7.72
N ASP A 136 7.87 -15.51 7.97
CA ASP A 136 7.26 -14.18 8.06
C ASP A 136 7.66 -13.47 9.36
N VAL A 137 8.07 -12.21 9.22
CA VAL A 137 8.39 -11.31 10.32
C VAL A 137 7.42 -10.13 10.29
N GLY A 138 6.76 -9.87 11.42
CA GLY A 138 5.84 -8.74 11.55
C GLY A 138 6.55 -7.39 11.47
N ILE A 139 6.00 -6.48 10.69
CA ILE A 139 6.37 -5.06 10.67
C ILE A 139 5.51 -4.38 11.73
N SER A 140 6.15 -3.76 12.73
CA SER A 140 5.48 -3.05 13.81
C SER A 140 4.90 -1.73 13.32
N ILE A 141 3.73 -1.76 12.69
CA ILE A 141 3.07 -0.54 12.20
C ILE A 141 2.34 0.23 13.31
N ASN A 142 1.97 -0.46 14.41
CA ASN A 142 1.19 0.08 15.55
C ASN A 142 2.04 0.57 16.73
N ASP A 143 3.32 0.21 16.76
CA ASP A 143 4.27 0.69 17.75
C ASP A 143 5.60 0.98 17.06
N LEU A 144 5.77 2.23 16.63
CA LEU A 144 6.99 2.61 15.92
C LEU A 144 8.20 2.72 16.84
N SER A 145 8.04 2.65 18.17
CA SER A 145 9.13 2.84 19.14
C SER A 145 10.28 1.85 18.91
N VAL A 146 9.96 0.66 18.38
CA VAL A 146 10.94 -0.38 18.02
C VAL A 146 11.97 0.10 17.00
N TYR A 147 11.62 1.06 16.15
CA TYR A 147 12.48 1.59 15.10
C TYR A 147 13.40 2.71 15.57
N TYR A 148 13.12 3.29 16.74
CA TYR A 148 13.90 4.40 17.30
C TYR A 148 14.85 3.89 18.39
N ASN A 149 15.92 4.64 18.64
CA ASN A 149 16.78 4.40 19.80
C ASN A 149 16.24 5.12 21.04
N LYS A 150 16.85 4.90 22.21
CA LYS A 150 16.47 5.55 23.48
C LYS A 150 16.52 7.09 23.45
N LYS A 151 17.17 7.70 22.45
CA LYS A 151 17.25 9.15 22.23
C LYS A 151 16.21 9.65 21.22
N GLY A 152 15.26 8.81 20.79
CA GLY A 152 14.23 9.16 19.82
C GLY A 152 14.73 9.28 18.37
N LYS A 153 15.95 8.81 18.06
CA LYS A 153 16.50 8.86 16.69
C LYS A 153 16.23 7.55 15.95
N LEU A 154 15.73 7.63 14.71
CA LEU A 154 15.51 6.48 13.84
C LEU A 154 16.82 5.69 13.68
N ARG A 155 16.78 4.39 13.97
CA ARG A 155 17.94 3.51 13.86
C ARG A 155 18.35 3.40 12.40
N SER A 156 19.66 3.38 12.14
CA SER A 156 20.19 3.36 10.77
C SER A 156 19.67 2.16 9.95
N MET A 157 19.43 1.03 10.62
CA MET A 157 18.93 -0.18 9.99
C MET A 157 17.51 -0.07 9.39
N TYR A 158 16.70 0.90 9.86
CA TYR A 158 15.30 1.05 9.44
C TYR A 158 15.04 2.33 8.63
N LYS A 159 16.10 3.07 8.28
CA LYS A 159 15.97 4.34 7.55
C LYS A 159 15.27 4.20 6.20
N GLN A 160 15.40 3.04 5.55
CA GLN A 160 14.75 2.74 4.28
C GLN A 160 13.41 2.03 4.48
N GLY A 161 13.35 1.02 5.36
CA GLY A 161 12.15 0.20 5.52
C GLY A 161 10.94 0.95 6.06
N LEU A 162 11.12 1.84 7.04
CA LEU A 162 9.99 2.54 7.66
C LEU A 162 9.28 3.53 6.70
N PRO A 163 10.01 4.36 5.92
CA PRO A 163 9.39 5.13 4.84
C PRO A 163 8.72 4.25 3.77
N LEU A 164 9.30 3.10 3.44
CA LEU A 164 8.76 2.23 2.40
C LEU A 164 7.37 1.68 2.74
N ILE A 165 7.18 1.15 3.95
CA ILE A 165 5.85 0.67 4.37
C ILE A 165 4.82 1.81 4.43
N THR A 166 5.26 3.01 4.81
CA THR A 166 4.42 4.21 4.78
C THR A 166 3.96 4.53 3.36
N GLU A 167 4.90 4.49 2.42
CA GLU A 167 4.62 4.76 1.01
C GLU A 167 3.71 3.70 0.38
N THR A 168 3.85 2.43 0.77
CA THR A 168 2.94 1.36 0.35
C THR A 168 1.49 1.70 0.71
N PHE A 169 1.22 2.04 1.98
CA PHE A 169 -0.14 2.38 2.40
C PHE A 169 -0.66 3.67 1.77
N ASN A 170 0.19 4.69 1.63
CA ASN A 170 -0.17 5.95 0.99
C ASN A 170 -0.51 5.76 -0.49
N THR A 171 0.31 5.01 -1.21
CA THR A 171 0.09 4.69 -2.62
C THR A 171 -1.20 3.90 -2.79
N LEU A 172 -1.46 2.93 -1.92
CA LEU A 172 -2.68 2.12 -1.97
C LEU A 172 -3.93 2.97 -1.72
N ASN A 173 -3.91 3.80 -0.67
CA ASN A 173 -5.02 4.70 -0.36
C ASN A 173 -5.27 5.70 -1.51
N TYR A 174 -4.20 6.28 -2.06
CA TYR A 174 -4.30 7.21 -3.18
C TYR A 174 -4.89 6.57 -4.44
N ARG A 175 -4.46 5.36 -4.79
CA ARG A 175 -4.99 4.62 -5.94
C ARG A 175 -6.48 4.32 -5.78
N LEU A 176 -6.91 3.93 -4.59
CA LEU A 176 -8.32 3.74 -4.28
C LEU A 176 -9.09 5.06 -4.40
N TYR A 177 -8.61 6.13 -3.77
CA TYR A 177 -9.23 7.46 -3.84
C TYR A 177 -9.41 7.92 -5.29
N TYR A 178 -8.35 7.83 -6.09
CA TYR A 178 -8.36 8.23 -7.49
C TYR A 178 -9.39 7.42 -8.28
N TYR A 179 -9.44 6.10 -8.08
CA TYR A 179 -10.43 5.24 -8.70
C TYR A 179 -11.87 5.64 -8.33
N LEU A 180 -12.14 5.91 -7.05
CA LEU A 180 -13.47 6.28 -6.57
C LEU A 180 -13.91 7.67 -7.04
N SER A 181 -12.97 8.61 -7.14
CA SER A 181 -13.25 10.02 -7.49
C SER A 181 -13.23 10.27 -9.00
N SER A 182 -12.54 9.43 -9.77
CA SER A 182 -12.59 9.50 -11.22
C SER A 182 -14.01 9.23 -11.71
N LYS A 183 -14.55 10.16 -12.50
CA LYS A 183 -15.67 9.85 -13.38
C LYS A 183 -15.13 8.90 -14.43
N LYS A 184 -15.42 7.60 -14.31
CA LYS A 184 -15.38 6.73 -15.50
C LYS A 184 -16.49 7.27 -16.40
N ASP A 185 -16.13 8.14 -17.34
CA ASP A 185 -16.93 8.39 -18.53
C ASP A 185 -17.04 7.03 -19.20
N ASN A 186 -18.18 6.36 -18.98
CA ASN A 186 -18.49 5.09 -19.61
C ASN A 186 -18.79 5.40 -21.09
N GLU A 187 -17.76 5.65 -21.88
CA GLU A 187 -17.80 5.53 -23.33
C GLU A 187 -17.46 4.09 -23.70
N TRP A 188 -18.45 3.21 -23.61
CA TRP A 188 -18.56 2.02 -24.46
C TRP A 188 -20.03 1.60 -24.57
#